data_AF-A0AA39L1M8-F1
#
_entry.id   AF-A0AA39L1M8-F1
#
_cell.length_a   1.000
_cell.length_b   1.000
_cell.length_c   1.000
_cell.angle_alpha   90.00
_cell.angle_beta   90.00
_cell.angle_gamma   90.00
#
_symmetry.space_group_name_H-M   'P 1'
#
loop_
_entity.id
_entity.type
_entity.pdbx_description
1 polymer ?
#
loop_
_entity_poly.entity_id
_entity_poly.type
_entity_poly.pdbx_seq_one_letter_code
_entity_poly.pdbx_strand_id
1 'polypeptide(L)'
;MNWLIILWLLIITLAENANSEESSWNCQFDESGLLLNFQKLHKNDDYIINHETKNETFRIQICGSLHKNCNGIPGYSACLEFGNKTEKGLGRVVEHSHDDGRIMYKYTGDKCKDDVNYQLRIIMICDYGAIDSYPELFPYEKNYCSFFIIWRTVLACPSYPSQTLPSISCKVTDKNGTVYDLSDLKELDTNYEVAIDKNTSIILNICHPVVYGYRAVCLDNSGACLRINSDKLKYKSLGSINSMKLNAEPLVLEYEMGDLCPNKLLHFRTTITFVCDYNATNTAPVFIGIENVCHYKLNWRTAAACNEKDLEEFSSKTAEPCKITNPVTKMNYDLNSLKGKETIVKTKAGLEYKFTICKPLQSNACQASVGGKDAGVCSASKRTIGGKANSKLLWNVHGPYLNYTDGSPCGENKNRSTQITFVCAPEGAENMNTIDDDDPCHLRIHYHTSLVCENKKSLTQIIQSHI
;
A
#
# COMPACT_ATOMS: atom_id res chain seq x y z
N MET A 1 71.93 -9.91 -41.48
CA MET A 1 71.67 -11.17 -40.73
C MET A 1 72.13 -10.97 -39.28
N ASN A 2 71.87 -9.80 -38.68
CA ASN A 2 70.63 -9.20 -38.16
C ASN A 2 70.49 -9.45 -36.65
N TRP A 3 71.29 -8.66 -35.94
CA TRP A 3 71.18 -8.31 -34.52
C TRP A 3 69.87 -7.58 -34.21
N LEU A 4 68.74 -8.28 -34.34
CA LEU A 4 67.39 -7.71 -34.15
C LEU A 4 66.51 -8.53 -33.19
N ILE A 5 67.11 -9.37 -32.34
CA ILE A 5 66.36 -10.23 -31.40
C ILE A 5 66.55 -9.82 -29.92
N ILE A 6 67.43 -8.86 -29.61
CA ILE A 6 67.73 -8.46 -28.21
C ILE A 6 67.12 -7.08 -27.84
N LEU A 7 66.09 -6.62 -28.56
CA LEU A 7 65.40 -5.36 -28.25
C LEU A 7 63.86 -5.49 -28.14
N TRP A 8 63.38 -6.71 -27.94
CA TRP A 8 61.94 -7.01 -27.72
C TRP A 8 61.63 -7.64 -26.36
N LEU A 9 62.61 -7.73 -25.46
CA LEU A 9 62.46 -8.37 -24.14
C LEU A 9 62.64 -7.42 -22.94
N LEU A 10 62.54 -6.10 -23.14
CA LEU A 10 62.75 -5.12 -22.05
C LEU A 10 61.75 -3.95 -22.01
N ILE A 11 60.55 -4.09 -22.59
CA ILE A 11 59.44 -3.12 -22.44
C ILE A 11 58.12 -3.84 -22.10
N ILE A 12 58.15 -4.94 -21.35
CA ILE A 12 56.95 -5.51 -20.73
C ILE A 12 57.28 -5.86 -19.28
N THR A 13 57.66 -4.86 -18.51
CA THR A 13 57.58 -4.88 -17.05
C THR A 13 57.25 -3.46 -16.62
N LEU A 14 56.20 -3.30 -15.82
CA LEU A 14 55.57 -2.06 -15.33
C LEU A 14 54.38 -1.53 -16.15
N ALA A 15 53.32 -2.33 -16.21
CA ALA A 15 51.94 -1.83 -16.14
C ALA A 15 51.00 -2.92 -15.56
N GLU A 16 51.44 -3.59 -14.49
CA GLU A 16 50.50 -4.23 -13.57
C GLU A 16 50.21 -3.20 -12.47
N ASN A 17 49.20 -2.37 -12.68
CA ASN A 17 48.57 -1.64 -11.59
C ASN A 17 47.10 -1.42 -11.92
N ALA A 18 46.27 -2.15 -11.17
CA ALA A 18 44.88 -1.86 -10.86
C ALA A 18 43.92 -1.67 -12.04
N ASN A 19 43.64 -2.74 -12.78
CA ASN A 19 42.24 -2.99 -13.15
C ASN A 19 41.61 -3.73 -11.96
N SER A 20 41.15 -2.96 -10.97
CA SER A 20 40.10 -3.44 -10.09
C SER A 20 38.92 -3.80 -10.98
N GLU A 21 38.45 -5.05 -10.93
CA GLU A 21 37.13 -5.43 -11.43
C GLU A 21 36.12 -4.40 -10.91
N GLU A 22 35.65 -3.51 -11.79
CA GLU A 22 34.43 -2.77 -11.54
C GLU A 22 33.34 -3.82 -11.40
N SER A 23 32.96 -4.12 -10.16
CA SER A 23 31.75 -4.88 -9.87
C SER A 23 30.59 -4.11 -10.50
N SER A 24 30.17 -4.52 -11.69
CA SER A 24 28.99 -3.98 -12.36
C SER A 24 27.83 -4.02 -11.36
N TRP A 25 27.29 -2.86 -11.01
CA TRP A 25 26.16 -2.73 -10.10
C TRP A 25 24.93 -3.34 -10.78
N ASN A 26 24.79 -4.67 -10.71
CA ASN A 26 23.66 -5.35 -11.32
C ASN A 26 22.39 -5.07 -10.51
N CYS A 27 21.59 -4.12 -10.97
CA CYS A 27 20.30 -3.75 -10.41
C CYS A 27 19.10 -4.27 -11.19
N GLN A 28 19.37 -5.30 -12.00
CA GLN A 28 18.37 -6.01 -12.76
C GLN A 28 18.33 -7.46 -12.28
N PHE A 29 17.12 -7.97 -12.13
CA PHE A 29 16.86 -9.34 -11.76
C PHE A 29 16.05 -10.02 -12.83
N ASP A 30 16.54 -11.17 -13.30
CA ASP A 30 15.85 -12.01 -14.26
C ASP A 30 15.56 -13.36 -13.59
N GLU A 31 14.28 -13.67 -13.43
CA GLU A 31 13.83 -14.97 -12.93
C GLU A 31 12.65 -15.45 -13.78
N SER A 32 12.80 -16.60 -14.44
CA SER A 32 11.72 -17.21 -15.23
C SER A 32 11.11 -16.30 -16.30
N GLY A 33 11.92 -15.41 -16.89
CA GLY A 33 11.47 -14.44 -17.91
C GLY A 33 10.87 -13.15 -17.36
N LEU A 34 10.89 -12.98 -16.04
CA LEU A 34 10.52 -11.74 -15.37
C LEU A 34 11.75 -10.87 -15.13
N LEU A 35 11.81 -9.71 -15.80
CA LEU A 35 12.84 -8.69 -15.58
C LEU A 35 12.35 -7.61 -14.60
N LEU A 36 12.93 -7.56 -13.40
CA LEU A 36 12.73 -6.49 -12.42
C LEU A 36 13.93 -5.55 -12.43
N ASN A 37 13.67 -4.25 -12.57
CA ASN A 37 14.72 -3.24 -12.70
C ASN A 37 14.58 -2.15 -11.62
N PHE A 38 15.56 -2.10 -10.73
CA PHE A 38 15.59 -1.19 -9.59
C PHE A 38 16.43 0.07 -9.83
N GLN A 39 16.97 0.28 -11.04
CA GLN A 39 17.83 1.43 -11.35
C GLN A 39 17.15 2.77 -11.04
N LYS A 40 15.82 2.86 -11.19
CA LYS A 40 15.02 4.05 -10.87
C LYS A 40 15.03 4.43 -9.39
N LEU A 41 15.43 3.53 -8.49
CA LEU A 41 15.59 3.84 -7.07
C LEU A 41 16.92 4.53 -6.77
N HIS A 42 17.88 4.54 -7.70
CA HIS A 42 19.10 5.31 -7.52
C HIS A 42 18.77 6.82 -7.56
N LYS A 43 19.10 7.54 -6.48
CA LYS A 43 18.86 8.98 -6.36
C LYS A 43 20.15 9.78 -6.59
N ASN A 44 19.98 11.06 -6.92
CA ASN A 44 21.10 12.02 -7.03
C ASN A 44 21.72 12.37 -5.66
N ASP A 45 20.99 12.10 -4.57
CA ASP A 45 21.44 12.25 -3.19
C ASP A 45 21.24 10.93 -2.44
N ASP A 46 21.94 10.77 -1.30
CA ASP A 46 21.81 9.59 -0.45
C ASP A 46 20.44 9.56 0.26
N TYR A 47 19.85 8.38 0.39
CA TYR A 47 18.70 8.18 1.27
C TYR A 47 19.17 8.32 2.72
N ILE A 48 18.43 9.07 3.54
CA ILE A 48 18.76 9.35 4.93
C ILE A 48 17.63 8.79 5.80
N ILE A 49 17.96 7.84 6.67
CA ILE A 49 17.04 7.28 7.66
C ILE A 49 17.58 7.62 9.04
N ASN A 50 16.83 8.40 9.82
CA ASN A 50 17.22 8.80 11.17
C ASN A 50 16.55 7.91 12.21
N HIS A 51 17.32 7.41 13.17
CA HIS A 51 16.84 6.63 14.31
C HIS A 51 16.95 7.47 15.59
N GLU A 52 15.96 8.33 15.84
CA GLU A 52 15.99 9.36 16.88
C GLU A 52 16.34 8.83 18.27
N THR A 53 15.75 7.70 18.68
CA THR A 53 15.96 7.13 20.02
C THR A 53 17.37 6.59 20.27
N LYS A 54 18.12 6.28 19.19
CA LYS A 54 19.51 5.82 19.28
C LYS A 54 20.52 6.90 18.88
N ASN A 55 20.04 8.03 18.36
CA ASN A 55 20.87 9.08 17.79
C ASN A 55 21.84 8.52 16.73
N GLU A 56 21.30 7.74 15.80
CA GLU A 56 22.01 7.08 14.71
C GLU A 56 21.35 7.46 13.37
N THR A 57 22.15 7.65 12.33
CA THR A 57 21.70 8.01 10.98
C THR A 57 22.26 7.01 9.97
N PHE A 58 21.38 6.45 9.14
CA PHE A 58 21.74 5.56 8.04
C PHE A 58 21.72 6.36 6.75
N ARG A 59 22.83 6.32 6.01
CA ARG A 59 22.92 6.80 4.63
C ARG A 59 22.98 5.61 3.70
N ILE A 60 22.08 5.52 2.73
CA ILE A 60 21.96 4.37 1.83
C ILE A 60 21.83 4.86 0.39
N GLN A 61 22.44 4.13 -0.52
CA GLN A 61 22.22 4.20 -1.95
C GLN A 61 22.03 2.78 -2.49
N ILE A 62 21.09 2.61 -3.40
CA ILE A 62 20.87 1.36 -4.13
C ILE A 62 21.37 1.53 -5.57
N CYS A 63 21.79 0.44 -6.21
CA CYS A 63 22.33 0.47 -7.57
C CYS A 63 23.56 1.36 -7.77
N GLY A 64 24.31 1.60 -6.70
CA GLY A 64 25.51 2.43 -6.74
C GLY A 64 26.13 2.62 -5.36
N SER A 65 27.20 3.40 -5.33
CA SER A 65 27.81 3.89 -4.10
C SER A 65 27.12 5.14 -3.58
N LEU A 66 27.28 5.41 -2.29
CA LEU A 66 26.92 6.67 -1.66
C LEU A 66 27.62 7.85 -2.34
N HIS A 67 26.92 8.97 -2.42
CA HIS A 67 27.46 10.25 -2.88
C HIS A 67 28.38 10.86 -1.82
N LYS A 68 27.98 10.83 -0.54
CA LYS A 68 28.86 11.21 0.56
C LYS A 68 29.64 9.97 1.02
N ASN A 69 30.97 10.03 0.91
CA ASN A 69 31.85 8.97 1.40
C ASN A 69 31.55 8.57 2.85
N CYS A 70 31.78 7.30 3.18
CA CYS A 70 31.63 6.79 4.55
C CYS A 70 33.00 6.71 5.20
N ASN A 71 33.21 7.43 6.29
CA ASN A 71 34.50 7.56 6.97
C ASN A 71 35.65 7.93 6.02
N GLY A 72 35.37 8.80 5.04
CA GLY A 72 36.32 9.22 4.00
C GLY A 72 36.59 8.19 2.91
N ILE A 73 36.03 6.98 3.01
CA ILE A 73 36.25 5.88 2.07
C ILE A 73 35.10 5.85 1.03
N PRO A 74 35.40 5.90 -0.28
CA PRO A 74 34.40 5.77 -1.34
C PRO A 74 33.96 4.30 -1.55
N GLY A 75 32.88 4.11 -2.30
CA GLY A 75 32.44 2.79 -2.78
C GLY A 75 31.51 2.02 -1.83
N TYR A 76 31.25 2.51 -0.61
CA TYR A 76 30.17 1.98 0.22
C TYR A 76 28.81 2.35 -0.38
N SER A 77 27.86 1.43 -0.31
CA SER A 77 26.45 1.68 -0.65
C SER A 77 25.61 2.02 0.58
N ALA A 78 26.12 1.72 1.79
CA ALA A 78 25.46 2.10 3.02
C ALA A 78 26.47 2.47 4.13
N CYS A 79 26.10 3.44 4.95
CA CYS A 79 26.91 3.99 6.02
C CYS A 79 26.06 4.24 7.27
N LEU A 80 26.60 3.91 8.44
CA LEU A 80 26.03 4.20 9.74
C LEU A 80 26.81 5.32 10.39
N GLU A 81 26.14 6.42 10.72
CA GLU A 81 26.68 7.54 11.48
C GLU A 81 26.11 7.51 12.89
N PHE A 82 26.98 7.51 13.89
CA PHE A 82 26.59 7.59 15.31
C PHE A 82 26.56 9.04 15.78
N GLY A 83 25.84 9.35 16.84
CA GLY A 83 25.71 10.71 17.38
C GLY A 83 27.03 11.41 17.77
N ASN A 84 28.12 10.67 17.94
CA ASN A 84 29.47 11.20 18.13
C ASN A 84 30.19 11.55 16.80
N LYS A 85 29.47 11.50 15.67
CA LYS A 85 29.96 11.70 14.30
C LYS A 85 30.96 10.66 13.80
N THR A 86 31.06 9.51 14.48
CA THR A 86 31.82 8.38 13.94
C THR A 86 30.99 7.65 12.89
N GLU A 87 31.65 7.19 11.83
CA GLU A 87 30.99 6.53 10.70
C GLU A 87 31.51 5.09 10.56
N LYS A 88 30.61 4.16 10.23
CA LYS A 88 30.92 2.76 9.91
C LYS A 88 30.27 2.37 8.60
N GLY A 89 31.05 1.80 7.69
CA GLY A 89 30.53 1.26 6.44
C GLY A 89 29.68 0.02 6.70
N LEU A 90 28.42 0.04 6.26
CA LEU A 90 27.48 -1.09 6.41
C LEU A 90 27.50 -2.04 5.22
N GLY A 91 28.07 -1.60 4.11
CA GLY A 91 28.61 -2.53 3.13
C GLY A 91 28.72 -1.99 1.72
N ARG A 92 29.46 -2.77 0.95
CA ARG A 92 29.56 -2.69 -0.51
C ARG A 92 28.64 -3.79 -1.06
N VAL A 93 28.05 -3.62 -2.24
CA VAL A 93 27.21 -4.68 -2.82
C VAL A 93 28.11 -5.89 -3.09
N VAL A 94 27.81 -7.02 -2.45
CA VAL A 94 28.59 -8.26 -2.63
C VAL A 94 27.75 -9.30 -3.37
N GLU A 95 26.49 -9.47 -2.98
CA GLU A 95 25.65 -10.54 -3.50
C GLU A 95 24.18 -10.13 -3.55
N HIS A 96 23.48 -10.61 -4.57
CA HIS A 96 22.03 -10.68 -4.59
C HIS A 96 21.60 -12.13 -4.44
N SER A 97 20.52 -12.37 -3.68
CA SER A 97 19.94 -13.70 -3.57
C SER A 97 18.48 -13.68 -4.01
N HIS A 98 18.14 -14.60 -4.90
CA HIS A 98 16.78 -14.92 -5.33
C HIS A 98 16.44 -16.33 -4.85
N ASP A 99 15.37 -16.43 -4.07
CA ASP A 99 14.84 -17.72 -3.62
C ASP A 99 13.32 -17.62 -3.59
N ASP A 100 12.66 -18.28 -4.55
CA ASP A 100 11.20 -18.33 -4.69
C ASP A 100 10.54 -16.94 -4.58
N GLY A 101 10.98 -15.97 -5.38
CA GLY A 101 10.43 -14.61 -5.42
C GLY A 101 10.88 -13.67 -4.30
N ARG A 102 11.77 -14.12 -3.40
CA ARG A 102 12.45 -13.22 -2.44
C ARG A 102 13.51 -12.41 -3.17
N ILE A 103 13.38 -11.09 -3.16
CA ILE A 103 14.34 -10.15 -3.74
C ILE A 103 15.12 -9.49 -2.62
N MET A 104 16.41 -9.78 -2.51
CA MET A 104 17.22 -9.26 -1.40
C MET A 104 18.63 -8.90 -1.84
N TYR A 105 19.04 -7.69 -1.47
CA TYR A 105 20.42 -7.23 -1.54
C TYR A 105 21.13 -7.51 -0.22
N LYS A 106 22.28 -8.17 -0.29
CA LYS A 106 23.14 -8.45 0.86
C LYS A 106 24.41 -7.61 0.78
N TYR A 107 24.62 -6.81 1.82
CA TYR A 107 25.77 -5.95 1.98
C TYR A 107 26.59 -6.43 3.16
N THR A 108 27.91 -6.51 2.97
CA THR A 108 28.87 -6.77 4.04
C THR A 108 29.79 -5.56 4.19
N GLY A 109 29.88 -5.05 5.41
CA GLY A 109 30.60 -3.82 5.74
C GLY A 109 31.80 -4.04 6.64
N ASP A 110 32.11 -3.01 7.42
CA ASP A 110 33.25 -2.97 8.33
C ASP A 110 33.12 -4.00 9.46
N LYS A 111 34.24 -4.25 10.16
CA LYS A 111 34.20 -5.04 11.40
C LYS A 111 33.29 -4.37 12.43
N CYS A 112 32.30 -5.12 12.90
CA CYS A 112 31.39 -4.74 13.98
C CYS A 112 31.92 -5.24 15.33
N LYS A 113 32.30 -6.52 15.40
CA LYS A 113 32.88 -7.20 16.58
C LYS A 113 34.02 -8.11 16.12
N ASP A 114 34.71 -8.76 17.06
CA ASP A 114 35.72 -9.76 16.74
C ASP A 114 35.11 -10.84 15.83
N ASP A 115 35.70 -11.01 14.65
CA ASP A 115 35.29 -11.92 13.56
C ASP A 115 33.87 -11.73 12.98
N VAL A 116 33.18 -10.63 13.29
CA VAL A 116 31.85 -10.32 12.73
C VAL A 116 31.86 -8.96 12.03
N ASN A 117 31.58 -8.98 10.73
CA ASN A 117 31.35 -7.77 9.95
C ASN A 117 29.89 -7.30 10.08
N TYR A 118 29.68 -6.00 9.90
CA TYR A 118 28.34 -5.48 9.71
C TYR A 118 27.68 -6.13 8.49
N GLN A 119 26.43 -6.52 8.64
CA GLN A 119 25.57 -7.01 7.56
C GLN A 119 24.39 -6.07 7.42
N LEU A 120 24.08 -5.69 6.18
CA LEU A 120 22.84 -5.01 5.85
C LEU A 120 22.10 -5.84 4.80
N ARG A 121 20.82 -6.08 5.05
CA ARG A 121 19.92 -6.77 4.12
C ARG A 121 18.79 -5.83 3.74
N ILE A 122 18.66 -5.55 2.44
CA ILE A 122 17.54 -4.77 1.91
C ILE A 122 16.62 -5.76 1.19
N ILE A 123 15.41 -5.91 1.71
CA ILE A 123 14.37 -6.79 1.17
C ILE A 123 13.42 -5.94 0.35
N MET A 124 13.35 -6.20 -0.95
CA MET A 124 12.41 -5.53 -1.85
C MET A 124 11.08 -6.27 -1.80
N ILE A 125 9.99 -5.53 -1.60
CA ILE A 125 8.63 -6.07 -1.54
C ILE A 125 7.82 -5.44 -2.66
N CYS A 126 7.14 -6.28 -3.46
CA CYS A 126 6.18 -5.80 -4.45
C CYS A 126 5.01 -5.15 -3.72
N ASP A 127 4.78 -3.88 -4.04
CA ASP A 127 3.59 -3.15 -3.61
C ASP A 127 3.12 -2.27 -4.78
N TYR A 128 1.99 -2.63 -5.37
CA TYR A 128 1.41 -1.88 -6.49
C TYR A 128 0.89 -0.49 -6.09
N GLY A 129 0.67 -0.23 -4.79
CA GLY A 129 0.30 1.07 -4.25
C GLY A 129 1.48 1.98 -3.90
N ALA A 130 2.71 1.44 -3.87
CA ALA A 130 3.91 2.15 -3.47
C ALA A 130 4.49 3.04 -4.58
N ILE A 131 3.87 4.20 -4.79
CA ILE A 131 4.36 5.28 -5.65
C ILE A 131 5.31 6.16 -4.83
N ASP A 132 6.53 6.40 -5.32
CA ASP A 132 7.57 7.21 -4.65
C ASP A 132 7.97 6.75 -3.23
N SER A 133 8.00 5.43 -3.03
CA SER A 133 8.37 4.78 -1.76
C SER A 133 9.75 5.14 -1.18
N TYR A 134 9.89 4.99 0.15
CA TYR A 134 11.13 5.18 0.89
C TYR A 134 11.53 3.89 1.65
N PRO A 135 12.83 3.60 1.83
CA PRO A 135 13.26 2.45 2.62
C PRO A 135 12.91 2.61 4.10
N GLU A 136 12.41 1.53 4.70
CA GLU A 136 12.03 1.46 6.12
C GLU A 136 13.03 0.57 6.88
N LEU A 137 13.69 1.16 7.89
CA LEU A 137 14.62 0.43 8.76
C LEU A 137 13.83 -0.36 9.81
N PHE A 138 14.07 -1.67 9.86
CA PHE A 138 13.42 -2.51 10.85
C PHE A 138 14.03 -2.30 12.26
N PRO A 139 13.24 -2.36 13.34
CA PRO A 139 13.77 -2.26 14.70
C PRO A 139 14.88 -3.28 14.99
N TYR A 140 15.92 -2.85 15.68
CA TYR A 140 17.05 -3.69 16.11
C TYR A 140 17.46 -3.34 17.54
N GLU A 141 18.18 -4.24 18.20
CA GLU A 141 18.70 -4.01 19.55
C GLU A 141 20.01 -3.21 19.55
N LYS A 142 20.46 -2.76 20.72
CA LYS A 142 21.75 -2.10 20.86
C LYS A 142 22.89 -3.10 20.57
N ASN A 143 23.96 -2.66 19.89
CA ASN A 143 25.11 -3.49 19.50
C ASN A 143 24.79 -4.64 18.52
N TYR A 144 23.70 -4.53 17.76
CA TYR A 144 23.41 -5.44 16.67
C TYR A 144 24.32 -5.17 15.47
N CYS A 145 24.83 -6.23 14.84
CA CYS A 145 25.70 -6.13 13.67
C CYS A 145 24.97 -6.44 12.36
N SER A 146 23.66 -6.73 12.41
CA SER A 146 22.88 -7.13 11.24
C SER A 146 21.61 -6.30 11.15
N PHE A 147 21.51 -5.50 10.10
CA PHE A 147 20.40 -4.59 9.87
C PHE A 147 19.52 -5.11 8.74
N PHE A 148 18.21 -4.86 8.87
CA PHE A 148 17.22 -5.20 7.87
C PHE A 148 16.48 -3.94 7.46
N ILE A 149 16.36 -3.75 6.16
CA ILE A 149 15.56 -2.69 5.55
C ILE A 149 14.51 -3.35 4.69
N ILE A 150 13.28 -2.89 4.82
CA ILE A 150 12.19 -3.26 3.95
C ILE A 150 11.96 -2.10 2.98
N TRP A 151 11.88 -2.41 1.69
CA TRP A 151 11.57 -1.43 0.67
C TRP A 151 10.40 -1.91 -0.17
N ARG A 152 9.20 -1.42 0.17
CA ARG A 152 7.99 -1.65 -0.63
C ARG A 152 8.05 -0.75 -1.86
N THR A 153 7.93 -1.32 -3.05
CA THR A 153 8.00 -0.55 -4.29
C THR A 153 7.30 -1.27 -5.42
N VAL A 154 6.65 -0.50 -6.30
CA VAL A 154 6.08 -1.04 -7.53
C VAL A 154 7.13 -1.63 -8.47
N LEU A 155 8.42 -1.26 -8.32
CA LEU A 155 9.52 -1.80 -9.13
C LEU A 155 9.87 -3.25 -8.79
N ALA A 156 9.47 -3.73 -7.60
CA ALA A 156 9.58 -5.13 -7.21
C ALA A 156 8.42 -5.97 -7.74
N CYS A 157 7.45 -5.33 -8.39
CA CYS A 157 6.33 -5.99 -9.00
C CYS A 157 6.59 -6.27 -10.48
N PRO A 158 6.08 -7.40 -11.00
CA PRO A 158 6.02 -7.63 -12.43
C PRO A 158 5.37 -6.46 -13.18
N SER A 159 6.07 -5.96 -14.19
CA SER A 159 5.53 -4.96 -15.10
C SER A 159 4.46 -5.61 -15.95
N TYR A 160 3.19 -5.41 -15.59
CA TYR A 160 2.10 -5.77 -16.46
C TYR A 160 2.08 -4.78 -17.62
N PRO A 161 1.99 -5.23 -18.88
CA PRO A 161 1.70 -4.32 -19.97
C PRO A 161 0.35 -3.64 -19.67
N SER A 162 0.42 -2.39 -19.20
CA SER A 162 -0.70 -1.55 -18.75
C SER A 162 -1.75 -1.28 -19.83
N GLN A 163 -1.56 -1.85 -21.02
CA GLN A 163 -2.47 -1.79 -22.15
C GLN A 163 -3.41 -3.01 -22.24
N THR A 164 -3.30 -4.00 -21.33
CA THR A 164 -4.06 -5.26 -21.46
C THR A 164 -4.77 -5.76 -20.21
N LEU A 165 -4.54 -5.20 -19.02
CA LEU A 165 -5.47 -5.43 -17.91
C LEU A 165 -6.70 -4.56 -18.19
N PRO A 166 -7.88 -5.14 -18.50
CA PRO A 166 -9.10 -4.36 -18.48
C PRO A 166 -9.19 -3.67 -17.13
N SER A 167 -9.91 -2.55 -17.02
CA SER A 167 -10.32 -2.04 -15.71
C SER A 167 -11.14 -3.12 -15.02
N ILE A 168 -10.48 -4.01 -14.28
CA ILE A 168 -11.10 -5.14 -13.61
C ILE A 168 -11.92 -4.52 -12.48
N SER A 169 -13.22 -4.39 -12.74
CA SER A 169 -14.17 -3.89 -11.75
C SER A 169 -14.32 -4.94 -10.65
N CYS A 170 -14.13 -4.51 -9.41
CA CYS A 170 -14.46 -5.32 -8.23
C CYS A 170 -15.87 -5.01 -7.69
N LYS A 171 -16.66 -4.29 -8.48
CA LYS A 171 -18.06 -3.97 -8.23
C LYS A 171 -18.96 -4.71 -9.19
N VAL A 172 -20.09 -5.20 -8.69
CA VAL A 172 -21.14 -5.82 -9.49
C VAL A 172 -22.51 -5.34 -9.01
N THR A 173 -23.43 -5.19 -9.95
CA THR A 173 -24.81 -4.79 -9.67
C THR A 173 -25.76 -5.94 -9.99
N ASP A 174 -26.68 -6.25 -9.09
CA ASP A 174 -27.72 -7.25 -9.35
C ASP A 174 -28.81 -6.72 -10.31
N LYS A 175 -29.80 -7.55 -10.62
CA LYS A 175 -30.91 -7.20 -11.52
C LYS A 175 -31.83 -6.11 -10.94
N ASN A 176 -31.81 -5.91 -9.63
CA ASN A 176 -32.62 -4.93 -8.91
C ASN A 176 -31.90 -3.59 -8.72
N GLY A 177 -30.64 -3.47 -9.18
CA GLY A 177 -29.83 -2.26 -9.01
C GLY A 177 -29.07 -2.20 -7.68
N THR A 178 -28.99 -3.29 -6.91
CA THR A 178 -28.20 -3.38 -5.69
C THR A 178 -26.73 -3.56 -6.05
N VAL A 179 -25.86 -2.72 -5.48
CA VAL A 179 -24.42 -2.73 -5.75
C VAL A 179 -23.68 -3.49 -4.65
N TYR A 180 -22.78 -4.37 -5.06
CA TYR A 180 -21.83 -5.09 -4.21
C TYR A 180 -20.43 -4.67 -4.60
N ASP A 181 -19.61 -4.30 -3.62
CA ASP A 181 -18.23 -3.85 -3.83
C ASP A 181 -17.25 -4.70 -3.00
N LEU A 182 -16.43 -5.48 -3.70
CA LEU A 182 -15.40 -6.32 -3.09
C LEU A 182 -14.02 -5.64 -3.10
N SER A 183 -13.93 -4.37 -3.47
CA SER A 183 -12.65 -3.65 -3.62
C SER A 183 -11.83 -3.61 -2.32
N ASP A 184 -12.48 -3.60 -1.16
CA ASP A 184 -11.81 -3.63 0.15
C ASP A 184 -11.03 -4.94 0.40
N LEU A 185 -11.37 -6.01 -0.30
CA LEU A 185 -10.66 -7.29 -0.21
C LEU A 185 -9.44 -7.36 -1.14
N LYS A 186 -9.26 -6.38 -2.03
CA LYS A 186 -8.11 -6.34 -2.94
C LYS A 186 -6.84 -5.93 -2.18
N GLU A 187 -5.85 -6.80 -2.21
CA GLU A 187 -4.53 -6.51 -1.63
C GLU A 187 -3.53 -6.12 -2.72
N LEU A 188 -2.66 -5.15 -2.42
CA LEU A 188 -1.67 -4.62 -3.39
C LEU A 188 -0.24 -5.05 -3.08
N ASP A 189 0.01 -5.51 -1.87
CA ASP A 189 1.33 -5.84 -1.31
C ASP A 189 1.39 -7.24 -0.70
N THR A 190 0.24 -7.92 -0.58
CA THR A 190 0.11 -9.23 0.05
C THR A 190 -0.91 -10.10 -0.68
N ASN A 191 -0.96 -11.38 -0.31
CA ASN A 191 -1.93 -12.35 -0.81
C ASN A 191 -2.66 -13.03 0.33
N TYR A 192 -3.86 -13.56 0.03
CA TYR A 192 -4.52 -14.51 0.90
C TYR A 192 -3.94 -15.90 0.66
N GLU A 193 -3.66 -16.63 1.74
CA GLU A 193 -3.21 -18.01 1.68
C GLU A 193 -4.25 -18.92 2.36
N VAL A 194 -4.66 -19.97 1.64
CA VAL A 194 -5.61 -20.98 2.12
C VAL A 194 -4.91 -22.34 2.08
N ALA A 195 -4.61 -22.89 3.25
CA ALA A 195 -4.06 -24.24 3.34
C ALA A 195 -5.11 -25.27 2.91
N ILE A 196 -4.76 -26.15 1.97
CA ILE A 196 -5.56 -27.33 1.61
C ILE A 196 -5.12 -28.51 2.46
N ASP A 197 -3.80 -28.71 2.59
CA ASP A 197 -3.18 -29.75 3.40
C ASP A 197 -1.79 -29.27 3.89
N LYS A 198 -0.97 -30.17 4.46
CA LYS A 198 0.35 -29.82 5.01
C LYS A 198 1.34 -29.29 3.97
N ASN A 199 1.20 -29.72 2.71
CA ASN A 199 2.13 -29.42 1.64
C ASN A 199 1.52 -28.52 0.57
N THR A 200 0.21 -28.32 0.57
CA THR A 200 -0.49 -27.62 -0.51
C THR A 200 -1.28 -26.43 0.02
N SER A 201 -1.07 -25.25 -0.57
CA SER A 201 -1.83 -24.03 -0.29
C SER A 201 -2.36 -23.41 -1.58
N ILE A 202 -3.49 -22.73 -1.51
CA ILE A 202 -3.95 -21.79 -2.53
C ILE A 202 -3.50 -20.39 -2.12
N ILE A 203 -2.80 -19.70 -3.01
CA ILE A 203 -2.46 -18.29 -2.90
C ILE A 203 -3.37 -17.54 -3.86
N LEU A 204 -4.10 -16.55 -3.38
CA LEU A 204 -5.04 -15.81 -4.22
C LEU A 204 -5.12 -14.34 -3.82
N ASN A 205 -5.69 -13.56 -4.71
CA ASN A 205 -6.09 -12.19 -4.46
C ASN A 205 -7.50 -11.95 -5.02
N ILE A 206 -8.13 -10.83 -4.67
CA ILE A 206 -9.48 -10.48 -5.11
C ILE A 206 -9.40 -9.34 -6.13
N CYS A 207 -9.98 -9.57 -7.31
CA CYS A 207 -9.99 -8.62 -8.44
C CYS A 207 -8.60 -8.08 -8.82
N HIS A 208 -7.55 -8.86 -8.54
CA HIS A 208 -6.16 -8.53 -8.78
C HIS A 208 -5.37 -9.82 -9.00
N PRO A 209 -4.28 -9.79 -9.78
CA PRO A 209 -3.33 -10.90 -9.79
C PRO A 209 -2.78 -11.21 -8.40
N VAL A 210 -2.31 -12.44 -8.20
CA VAL A 210 -1.45 -12.79 -7.07
C VAL A 210 -0.24 -11.85 -7.09
N VAL A 211 -0.02 -11.17 -5.97
CA VAL A 211 1.12 -10.27 -5.76
C VAL A 211 2.39 -11.12 -5.74
N TYR A 212 3.36 -10.75 -6.58
CA TYR A 212 4.65 -11.43 -6.66
C TYR A 212 5.43 -11.26 -5.35
N GLY A 213 6.03 -12.34 -4.84
CA GLY A 213 6.89 -12.25 -3.68
C GLY A 213 7.35 -13.60 -3.17
N TYR A 214 7.93 -13.60 -1.96
CA TYR A 214 8.46 -14.82 -1.35
C TYR A 214 7.38 -15.90 -1.24
N ARG A 215 7.66 -17.07 -1.80
CA ARG A 215 6.75 -18.23 -1.87
C ARG A 215 5.43 -17.92 -2.61
N ALA A 216 5.44 -16.97 -3.54
CA ALA A 216 4.28 -16.52 -4.31
C ALA A 216 4.70 -16.08 -5.74
N VAL A 217 5.33 -16.99 -6.49
CA VAL A 217 5.91 -16.73 -7.83
C VAL A 217 4.96 -17.14 -8.97
N CYS A 218 3.66 -16.90 -8.81
CA CYS A 218 2.68 -17.35 -9.78
C CYS A 218 2.62 -16.39 -10.98
N LEU A 219 3.00 -16.88 -12.16
CA LEU A 219 3.03 -16.12 -13.41
C LEU A 219 1.63 -16.05 -14.07
N ASP A 220 1.55 -15.42 -15.24
CA ASP A 220 0.36 -15.38 -16.14
C ASP A 220 -0.90 -14.67 -15.63
N ASN A 221 -0.72 -13.60 -14.83
CA ASN A 221 -1.84 -12.84 -14.24
C ASN A 221 -2.83 -13.73 -13.47
N SER A 222 -2.33 -14.78 -12.81
CA SER A 222 -3.15 -15.70 -12.02
C SER A 222 -3.87 -14.96 -10.89
N GLY A 223 -5.19 -15.03 -10.83
CA GLY A 223 -5.98 -14.52 -9.70
C GLY A 223 -5.96 -15.46 -8.50
N ALA A 224 -5.81 -16.77 -8.77
CA ALA A 224 -5.56 -17.81 -7.78
C ALA A 224 -4.52 -18.79 -8.29
N CYS A 225 -3.73 -19.35 -7.37
CA CYS A 225 -2.59 -20.19 -7.69
C CYS A 225 -2.38 -21.27 -6.63
N LEU A 226 -2.06 -22.47 -7.07
CA LEU A 226 -1.73 -23.59 -6.20
C LEU A 226 -0.22 -23.57 -5.93
N ARG A 227 0.18 -23.48 -4.66
CA ARG A 227 1.55 -23.71 -4.21
C ARG A 227 1.67 -25.11 -3.64
N ILE A 228 2.61 -25.88 -4.17
CA ILE A 228 2.94 -27.24 -3.71
C ILE A 228 4.35 -27.22 -3.12
N ASN A 229 4.44 -27.51 -1.83
CA ASN A 229 5.68 -27.70 -1.10
C ASN A 229 6.25 -29.08 -1.46
N SER A 230 7.36 -29.09 -2.21
CA SER A 230 8.19 -30.27 -2.48
C SER A 230 9.66 -29.92 -2.27
N ASP A 231 10.62 -30.67 -2.83
CA ASP A 231 12.06 -30.32 -2.75
C ASP A 231 12.36 -28.92 -3.32
N LYS A 232 11.54 -28.47 -4.27
CA LYS A 232 11.43 -27.08 -4.74
C LYS A 232 9.96 -26.67 -4.73
N LEU A 233 9.65 -25.40 -4.50
CA LEU A 233 8.28 -24.93 -4.63
C LEU A 233 7.82 -25.06 -6.08
N LYS A 234 6.58 -25.53 -6.26
CA LYS A 234 5.92 -25.59 -7.55
C LYS A 234 4.63 -24.81 -7.50
N TYR A 235 4.36 -24.11 -8.59
CA TYR A 235 3.18 -23.26 -8.75
C TYR A 235 2.36 -23.75 -9.92
N LYS A 236 1.03 -23.66 -9.79
CA LYS A 236 0.09 -23.87 -10.90
C LYS A 236 -0.97 -22.80 -10.88
N SER A 237 -1.26 -22.20 -12.03
CA SER A 237 -2.37 -21.26 -12.14
C SER A 237 -3.70 -21.99 -11.92
N LEU A 238 -4.51 -21.50 -10.97
CA LEU A 238 -5.88 -21.98 -10.73
C LEU A 238 -6.94 -21.07 -11.36
N GLY A 239 -6.51 -20.14 -12.20
CA GLY A 239 -7.37 -19.24 -12.95
C GLY A 239 -6.73 -17.85 -13.12
N SER A 240 -6.96 -17.24 -14.27
CA SER A 240 -6.43 -15.94 -14.66
C SER A 240 -7.42 -14.82 -14.40
N ILE A 241 -6.89 -13.66 -14.02
CA ILE A 241 -7.67 -12.42 -13.89
C ILE A 241 -8.28 -11.97 -15.23
N ASN A 242 -7.65 -12.33 -16.36
CA ASN A 242 -8.11 -11.96 -17.69
C ASN A 242 -9.45 -12.62 -18.06
N SER A 243 -9.78 -13.73 -17.40
CA SER A 243 -11.02 -14.50 -17.54
C SER A 243 -11.85 -14.45 -16.26
N MET A 244 -11.69 -13.38 -15.48
CA MET A 244 -12.45 -13.18 -14.25
C MET A 244 -13.93 -12.92 -14.56
N LYS A 245 -14.82 -13.53 -13.78
CA LYS A 245 -16.26 -13.24 -13.78
C LYS A 245 -16.73 -12.94 -12.36
N LEU A 246 -17.47 -11.85 -12.19
CA LEU A 246 -18.08 -11.49 -10.91
C LEU A 246 -19.59 -11.42 -11.10
N ASN A 247 -20.32 -12.21 -10.33
CA ASN A 247 -21.79 -12.29 -10.33
C ASN A 247 -22.34 -11.82 -8.98
N ALA A 248 -23.52 -11.19 -8.97
CA ALA A 248 -24.17 -10.71 -7.74
C ALA A 248 -25.18 -11.71 -7.12
N GLU A 249 -25.76 -12.61 -7.91
CA GLU A 249 -26.82 -13.54 -7.48
C GLU A 249 -26.57 -14.98 -7.97
N PRO A 250 -25.92 -15.84 -7.18
CA PRO A 250 -25.25 -15.54 -5.90
C PRO A 250 -23.97 -14.69 -6.08
N LEU A 251 -23.53 -14.01 -5.01
CA LEU A 251 -22.30 -13.21 -5.02
C LEU A 251 -21.07 -14.12 -5.14
N VAL A 252 -20.55 -14.22 -6.36
CA VAL A 252 -19.54 -15.22 -6.74
C VAL A 252 -18.50 -14.62 -7.65
N LEU A 253 -17.23 -14.83 -7.30
CA LEU A 253 -16.07 -14.51 -8.13
C LEU A 253 -15.47 -15.79 -8.71
N GLU A 254 -15.29 -15.82 -10.02
CA GLU A 254 -14.70 -16.95 -10.73
C GLU A 254 -13.44 -16.51 -11.46
N TYR A 255 -12.38 -17.30 -11.30
CA TYR A 255 -11.17 -17.26 -12.11
C TYR A 255 -11.13 -18.50 -13.00
N GLU A 256 -11.21 -18.32 -14.31
CA GLU A 256 -11.14 -19.42 -15.29
C GLU A 256 -9.78 -19.45 -15.99
N MET A 257 -9.61 -20.34 -16.97
CA MET A 257 -8.43 -20.38 -17.85
C MET A 257 -7.08 -20.41 -17.10
N GLY A 258 -6.99 -21.18 -16.02
CA GLY A 258 -5.71 -21.50 -15.37
C GLY A 258 -4.90 -22.52 -16.16
N ASP A 259 -3.99 -23.23 -15.49
CA ASP A 259 -3.19 -24.27 -16.14
C ASP A 259 -4.06 -25.43 -16.64
N LEU A 260 -3.53 -26.21 -17.59
CA LEU A 260 -4.20 -27.40 -18.07
C LEU A 260 -4.34 -28.45 -16.96
N CYS A 261 -5.53 -29.00 -16.85
CA CYS A 261 -5.85 -30.13 -16.01
C CYS A 261 -5.03 -31.39 -16.35
N PRO A 262 -4.92 -32.37 -15.44
CA PRO A 262 -4.30 -33.66 -15.74
C PRO A 262 -4.94 -34.39 -16.93
N ASN A 263 -6.24 -34.20 -17.16
CA ASN A 263 -6.96 -34.76 -18.30
C ASN A 263 -6.64 -34.04 -19.64
N LYS A 264 -5.93 -32.91 -19.60
CA LYS A 264 -5.57 -32.04 -20.73
C LYS A 264 -6.73 -31.52 -21.59
N LEU A 265 -7.97 -31.64 -21.11
CA LEU A 265 -9.18 -31.19 -21.83
C LEU A 265 -9.76 -29.92 -21.21
N LEU A 266 -9.56 -29.72 -19.91
CA LEU A 266 -10.08 -28.59 -19.16
C LEU A 266 -8.93 -27.77 -18.60
N HIS A 267 -9.23 -26.52 -18.26
CA HIS A 267 -8.34 -25.65 -17.50
C HIS A 267 -8.77 -25.62 -16.03
N PHE A 268 -7.80 -25.42 -15.13
CA PHE A 268 -8.12 -25.15 -13.73
C PHE A 268 -8.95 -23.88 -13.61
N ARG A 269 -9.89 -23.90 -12.67
CA ARG A 269 -10.70 -22.74 -12.32
C ARG A 269 -10.97 -22.70 -10.82
N THR A 270 -11.17 -21.49 -10.32
CA THR A 270 -11.44 -21.22 -8.90
C THR A 270 -12.75 -20.44 -8.79
N THR A 271 -13.66 -20.89 -7.94
CA THR A 271 -14.87 -20.13 -7.58
C THR A 271 -14.81 -19.79 -6.10
N ILE A 272 -14.94 -18.50 -5.79
CA ILE A 272 -15.07 -17.98 -4.44
C ILE A 272 -16.52 -17.52 -4.26
N THR A 273 -17.23 -18.17 -3.33
CA THR A 273 -18.58 -17.76 -2.94
C THR A 273 -18.48 -16.82 -1.76
N PHE A 274 -19.08 -15.65 -1.86
CA PHE A 274 -19.09 -14.66 -0.79
C PHE A 274 -20.41 -14.70 -0.04
N VAL A 275 -20.31 -14.64 1.29
CA VAL A 275 -21.47 -14.65 2.19
C VAL A 275 -21.39 -13.42 3.08
N CYS A 276 -22.41 -12.56 2.98
CA CYS A 276 -22.54 -11.39 3.84
C CYS A 276 -22.64 -11.80 5.32
N ASP A 277 -21.71 -11.28 6.12
CA ASP A 277 -21.72 -11.43 7.56
C ASP A 277 -21.14 -10.15 8.20
N TYR A 278 -22.02 -9.30 8.75
CA TYR A 278 -21.63 -8.04 9.39
C TYR A 278 -20.73 -8.25 10.62
N ASN A 279 -20.72 -9.43 11.23
CA ASN A 279 -19.89 -9.69 12.42
C ASN A 279 -18.55 -10.35 12.07
N ALA A 280 -18.32 -10.69 10.80
CA ALA A 280 -17.05 -11.21 10.35
C ALA A 280 -15.94 -10.17 10.55
N THR A 281 -14.87 -10.58 11.23
CA THR A 281 -13.67 -9.76 11.46
C THR A 281 -12.44 -10.59 11.15
N ASN A 282 -11.46 -9.99 10.45
CA ASN A 282 -10.20 -10.65 10.07
C ASN A 282 -10.39 -12.06 9.47
N THR A 283 -11.43 -12.25 8.65
CA THR A 283 -11.74 -13.55 8.03
C THR A 283 -10.95 -13.75 6.75
N ALA A 284 -10.73 -15.01 6.39
CA ALA A 284 -10.07 -15.43 5.17
C ALA A 284 -10.96 -16.43 4.41
N PRO A 285 -10.74 -16.64 3.10
CA PRO A 285 -11.48 -17.64 2.36
C PRO A 285 -11.15 -19.05 2.87
N VAL A 286 -12.16 -19.91 2.91
CA VAL A 286 -12.07 -21.29 3.38
C VAL A 286 -12.23 -22.24 2.21
N PHE A 287 -11.33 -23.21 2.10
CA PHE A 287 -11.40 -24.26 1.09
C PHE A 287 -12.54 -25.24 1.38
N ILE A 288 -13.41 -25.43 0.40
CA ILE A 288 -14.59 -26.30 0.51
C ILE A 288 -14.36 -27.64 -0.16
N GLY A 289 -13.65 -27.66 -1.29
CA GLY A 289 -13.34 -28.88 -2.01
C GLY A 289 -13.00 -28.63 -3.48
N ILE A 290 -12.83 -29.75 -4.20
CA ILE A 290 -12.57 -29.75 -5.64
C ILE A 290 -13.74 -30.45 -6.33
N GLU A 291 -14.36 -29.76 -7.27
CA GLU A 291 -15.38 -30.32 -8.15
C GLU A 291 -14.74 -30.71 -9.50
N ASN A 292 -15.15 -31.84 -10.09
CA ASN A 292 -14.66 -32.31 -11.40
C ASN A 292 -13.12 -32.28 -11.55
N VAL A 293 -12.37 -32.57 -10.48
CA VAL A 293 -10.89 -32.67 -10.41
C VAL A 293 -10.12 -31.35 -10.62
N CYS A 294 -10.74 -30.31 -11.18
CA CYS A 294 -10.07 -29.06 -11.57
C CYS A 294 -10.78 -27.78 -11.15
N HIS A 295 -11.88 -27.88 -10.43
CA HIS A 295 -12.63 -26.73 -9.98
C HIS A 295 -12.48 -26.56 -8.48
N TYR A 296 -11.62 -25.64 -8.07
CA TYR A 296 -11.43 -25.30 -6.67
C TYR A 296 -12.58 -24.42 -6.17
N LYS A 297 -13.22 -24.84 -5.08
CA LYS A 297 -14.32 -24.13 -4.45
C LYS A 297 -13.89 -23.56 -3.11
N LEU A 298 -14.08 -22.26 -2.94
CA LEU A 298 -13.80 -21.49 -1.74
C LEU A 298 -15.08 -20.81 -1.26
N ASN A 299 -15.20 -20.62 0.05
CA ASN A 299 -16.27 -19.84 0.65
C ASN A 299 -15.67 -18.76 1.55
N TRP A 300 -16.19 -17.54 1.49
CA TRP A 300 -15.71 -16.43 2.30
C TRP A 300 -16.86 -15.68 2.94
N ARG A 301 -16.97 -15.81 4.26
CA ARG A 301 -17.85 -14.99 5.09
C ARG A 301 -17.15 -13.67 5.43
N THR A 302 -17.69 -12.55 4.98
CA THR A 302 -17.08 -11.23 5.17
C THR A 302 -18.13 -10.13 5.11
N ALA A 303 -17.89 -9.02 5.80
CA ALA A 303 -18.75 -7.85 5.74
C ALA A 303 -18.70 -7.16 4.35
N ALA A 304 -17.58 -7.28 3.61
CA ALA A 304 -17.46 -6.77 2.24
C ALA A 304 -18.45 -7.42 1.25
N ALA A 305 -19.00 -8.60 1.59
CA ALA A 305 -19.98 -9.29 0.77
C ALA A 305 -21.41 -8.70 0.91
N CYS A 306 -21.62 -7.79 1.85
CA CYS A 306 -22.89 -7.10 2.03
C CYS A 306 -23.00 -5.94 1.04
N ASN A 307 -24.21 -5.61 0.58
CA ASN A 307 -24.40 -4.50 -0.35
C ASN A 307 -24.18 -3.14 0.33
N GLU A 308 -23.90 -2.11 -0.49
CA GLU A 308 -23.55 -0.78 -0.01
C GLU A 308 -24.64 -0.16 0.88
N LYS A 309 -25.92 -0.32 0.53
CA LYS A 309 -27.05 0.24 1.29
C LYS A 309 -27.18 -0.36 2.68
N ASP A 310 -27.08 -1.69 2.78
CA ASP A 310 -27.21 -2.36 4.07
C ASP A 310 -26.00 -2.06 4.97
N LEU A 311 -24.81 -1.88 4.39
CA LEU A 311 -23.62 -1.45 5.13
C LEU A 311 -23.78 -0.02 5.69
N GLU A 312 -24.28 0.91 4.89
CA GLU A 312 -24.61 2.27 5.33
C GLU A 312 -25.66 2.25 6.45
N GLU A 313 -26.75 1.49 6.29
CA GLU A 313 -27.80 1.37 7.30
C GLU A 313 -27.23 0.78 8.60
N PHE A 314 -26.45 -0.29 8.50
CA PHE A 314 -25.79 -0.92 9.65
C PHE A 314 -24.86 0.05 10.37
N SER A 315 -23.96 0.74 9.65
CA SER A 315 -23.03 1.70 10.24
C SER A 315 -23.78 2.86 10.91
N SER A 316 -24.87 3.35 10.30
CA SER A 316 -25.69 4.43 10.86
C SER A 316 -26.31 4.11 12.22
N LYS A 317 -26.58 2.83 12.51
CA LYS A 317 -27.09 2.35 13.81
C LYS A 317 -26.02 2.33 14.89
N THR A 318 -24.75 2.22 14.49
CA THR A 318 -23.57 2.23 15.38
C THR A 318 -22.93 3.62 15.52
N ALA A 319 -23.50 4.65 14.91
CA ALA A 319 -22.93 5.99 14.89
C ALA A 319 -22.90 6.65 16.27
N GLU A 320 -21.70 7.06 16.69
CA GLU A 320 -21.45 7.81 17.93
C GLU A 320 -21.09 9.28 17.63
N PRO A 321 -21.17 10.18 18.63
CA PRO A 321 -20.74 11.56 18.44
C PRO A 321 -19.26 11.66 18.05
N CYS A 322 -19.01 12.12 16.82
CA CYS A 322 -17.70 12.29 16.20
C CYS A 322 -16.89 11.00 16.02
N LYS A 323 -17.57 9.85 16.05
CA LYS A 323 -16.97 8.52 15.98
C LYS A 323 -17.83 7.61 15.11
N ILE A 324 -17.20 6.84 14.24
CA ILE A 324 -17.90 5.84 13.45
C ILE A 324 -16.97 4.66 13.17
N THR A 325 -17.53 3.47 13.08
CA THR A 325 -16.80 2.26 12.71
C THR A 325 -17.08 1.93 11.27
N ASN A 326 -16.03 1.70 10.47
CA ASN A 326 -16.15 1.13 9.14
C ASN A 326 -16.76 -0.29 9.28
N PRO A 327 -17.95 -0.55 8.70
CA PRO A 327 -18.62 -1.84 8.85
C PRO A 327 -17.89 -2.98 8.13
N VAL A 328 -17.00 -2.68 7.18
CA VAL A 328 -16.21 -3.68 6.44
C VAL A 328 -14.91 -3.99 7.18
N THR A 329 -14.07 -2.97 7.38
CA THR A 329 -12.71 -3.15 7.92
C THR A 329 -12.64 -3.16 9.44
N LYS A 330 -13.74 -2.79 10.11
CA LYS A 330 -13.86 -2.62 11.57
C LYS A 330 -12.95 -1.54 12.16
N MET A 331 -12.36 -0.72 11.31
CA MET A 331 -11.58 0.43 11.73
C MET A 331 -12.48 1.47 12.38
N ASN A 332 -12.06 1.97 13.53
CA ASN A 332 -12.75 3.02 14.25
C ASN A 332 -12.15 4.37 13.86
N TYR A 333 -12.95 5.23 13.24
CA TYR A 333 -12.57 6.61 12.99
C TYR A 333 -13.00 7.46 14.18
N ASP A 334 -12.03 8.05 14.87
CA ASP A 334 -12.26 8.97 15.98
C ASP A 334 -11.78 10.38 15.60
N LEU A 335 -12.74 11.27 15.35
CA LEU A 335 -12.47 12.65 14.94
C LEU A 335 -12.53 13.64 16.10
N ASN A 336 -12.54 13.17 17.36
CA ASN A 336 -12.65 14.07 18.52
C ASN A 336 -11.46 15.03 18.66
N SER A 337 -10.28 14.70 18.14
CA SER A 337 -9.12 15.62 18.12
C SER A 337 -9.34 16.84 17.22
N LEU A 338 -10.24 16.76 16.23
CA LEU A 338 -10.61 17.89 15.35
C LEU A 338 -11.78 18.71 15.90
N LYS A 339 -12.42 18.24 16.98
CA LYS A 339 -13.71 18.74 17.45
C LYS A 339 -13.65 20.21 17.85
N GLY A 340 -14.37 21.05 17.12
CA GLY A 340 -14.45 22.50 17.38
C GLY A 340 -13.22 23.31 16.96
N LYS A 341 -12.22 22.70 16.31
CA LYS A 341 -11.09 23.43 15.71
C LYS A 341 -11.59 24.19 14.47
N GLU A 342 -11.52 25.52 14.50
CA GLU A 342 -11.94 26.35 13.37
C GLU A 342 -11.00 26.14 12.17
N THR A 343 -11.58 25.78 11.03
CA THR A 343 -10.88 25.59 9.77
C THR A 343 -11.44 26.54 8.71
N ILE A 344 -10.58 27.01 7.81
CA ILE A 344 -10.94 27.90 6.70
C ILE A 344 -10.67 27.17 5.40
N VAL A 345 -11.63 27.21 4.48
CA VAL A 345 -11.47 26.74 3.10
C VAL A 345 -11.91 27.83 2.13
N LYS A 346 -11.26 27.90 0.96
CA LYS A 346 -11.53 28.91 -0.06
C LYS A 346 -12.02 28.26 -1.35
N THR A 347 -13.04 28.84 -1.97
CA THR A 347 -13.47 28.42 -3.31
C THR A 347 -12.49 28.91 -4.37
N LYS A 348 -12.63 28.40 -5.60
CA LYS A 348 -11.83 28.87 -6.75
C LYS A 348 -12.00 30.37 -7.02
N ALA A 349 -13.18 30.92 -6.69
CA ALA A 349 -13.50 32.34 -6.77
C ALA A 349 -12.99 33.16 -5.57
N GLY A 350 -12.28 32.53 -4.62
CA GLY A 350 -11.72 33.20 -3.44
C GLY A 350 -12.70 33.44 -2.29
N LEU A 351 -13.90 32.85 -2.33
CA LEU A 351 -14.87 32.97 -1.22
C LEU A 351 -14.43 32.11 -0.05
N GLU A 352 -14.34 32.72 1.14
CA GLU A 352 -13.92 32.03 2.36
C GLU A 352 -15.12 31.44 3.13
N TYR A 353 -14.99 30.16 3.50
CA TYR A 353 -15.89 29.45 4.39
C TYR A 353 -15.14 29.04 5.65
N LYS A 354 -15.72 29.35 6.80
CA LYS A 354 -15.28 28.91 8.12
C LYS A 354 -16.14 27.75 8.57
N PHE A 355 -15.54 26.71 9.11
CA PHE A 355 -16.28 25.57 9.64
C PHE A 355 -15.56 24.88 10.79
N THR A 356 -16.29 24.05 11.50
CA THR A 356 -15.79 23.23 12.62
C THR A 356 -16.36 21.82 12.53
N ILE A 357 -15.58 20.85 13.00
CA ILE A 357 -15.98 19.44 13.00
C ILE A 357 -16.70 19.12 14.32
N CYS A 358 -17.86 18.45 14.24
CA CYS A 358 -18.62 17.89 15.37
C CYS A 358 -19.05 18.85 16.50
N LYS A 359 -18.87 20.16 16.34
CA LYS A 359 -19.30 21.20 17.28
C LYS A 359 -19.69 22.47 16.50
N PRO A 360 -20.52 23.36 17.07
CA PRO A 360 -20.77 24.67 16.51
C PRO A 360 -19.52 25.57 16.50
N LEU A 361 -19.48 26.47 15.52
CA LEU A 361 -18.49 27.55 15.40
C LEU A 361 -18.54 28.45 16.64
N GLN A 362 -17.39 28.66 17.26
CA GLN A 362 -17.27 29.54 18.43
C GLN A 362 -17.06 31.00 18.03
N SER A 363 -16.61 31.28 16.80
CA SER A 363 -16.35 32.65 16.35
C SER A 363 -17.61 33.41 15.95
N ASN A 364 -17.55 34.74 16.04
CA ASN A 364 -18.67 35.63 15.74
C ASN A 364 -19.04 35.70 14.25
N ALA A 365 -18.39 34.93 13.37
CA ALA A 365 -18.47 35.08 11.91
C ALA A 365 -19.90 35.02 11.35
N CYS A 366 -20.76 34.15 11.91
CA CYS A 366 -22.19 34.06 11.56
C CYS A 366 -23.11 34.13 12.79
N GLN A 367 -22.61 34.48 13.98
CA GLN A 367 -23.42 34.47 15.22
C GLN A 367 -24.60 35.45 15.19
N ALA A 368 -24.47 36.54 14.43
CA ALA A 368 -25.52 37.55 14.26
C ALA A 368 -26.66 37.10 13.32
N SER A 369 -26.50 35.98 12.62
CA SER A 369 -27.52 35.42 11.72
C SER A 369 -28.50 34.53 12.50
N VAL A 370 -29.75 34.42 12.02
CA VAL A 370 -30.76 33.53 12.63
C VAL A 370 -30.25 32.09 12.60
N GLY A 371 -30.15 31.43 13.76
CA GLY A 371 -29.55 30.09 13.91
C GLY A 371 -28.01 30.08 14.00
N GLY A 372 -27.38 31.25 14.08
CA GLY A 372 -25.91 31.41 14.06
C GLY A 372 -25.16 30.79 15.23
N LYS A 373 -25.83 30.57 16.37
CA LYS A 373 -25.23 29.92 17.55
C LYS A 373 -24.93 28.43 17.32
N ASP A 374 -25.70 27.78 16.45
CA ASP A 374 -25.56 26.36 16.13
C ASP A 374 -24.83 26.16 14.79
N ALA A 375 -24.35 27.22 14.15
CA ALA A 375 -23.74 27.15 12.83
C ALA A 375 -22.47 26.28 12.86
N GLY A 376 -22.42 25.26 12.00
CA GLY A 376 -21.23 24.44 11.82
C GLY A 376 -20.35 24.93 10.67
N VAL A 377 -20.97 25.56 9.66
CA VAL A 377 -20.32 26.14 8.47
C VAL A 377 -20.88 27.55 8.24
N CYS A 378 -20.01 28.50 7.94
CA CYS A 378 -20.33 29.92 7.78
C CYS A 378 -19.56 30.53 6.61
N SER A 379 -20.26 31.23 5.72
CA SER A 379 -19.62 32.15 4.78
C SER A 379 -19.52 33.52 5.43
N ALA A 380 -18.30 33.92 5.82
CA ALA A 380 -18.10 35.19 6.55
C ALA A 380 -18.43 36.41 5.68
N SER A 381 -18.16 36.35 4.37
CA SER A 381 -18.44 37.44 3.43
C SER A 381 -19.94 37.63 3.16
N LYS A 382 -20.70 36.54 3.08
CA LYS A 382 -22.15 36.56 2.81
C LYS A 382 -23.01 36.55 4.07
N ARG A 383 -22.41 36.35 5.25
CA ARG A 383 -23.09 36.11 6.55
C ARG A 383 -24.14 34.99 6.50
N THR A 384 -23.94 34.02 5.61
CA THR A 384 -24.85 32.88 5.42
C THR A 384 -24.33 31.65 6.14
N ILE A 385 -25.25 30.94 6.79
CA ILE A 385 -24.99 29.67 7.45
C ILE A 385 -25.11 28.57 6.40
N GLY A 386 -24.05 27.77 6.23
CA GLY A 386 -24.01 26.63 5.31
C GLY A 386 -24.66 25.35 5.87
N GLY A 387 -24.92 25.34 7.19
CA GLY A 387 -25.59 24.27 7.91
C GLY A 387 -25.28 24.35 9.41
N LYS A 388 -26.18 23.82 10.23
CA LYS A 388 -25.97 23.64 11.68
C LYS A 388 -25.01 22.49 11.93
N ALA A 389 -24.19 22.63 12.97
CA ALA A 389 -23.23 21.61 13.35
C ALA A 389 -23.94 20.32 13.75
N ASN A 390 -23.45 19.21 13.20
CA ASN A 390 -23.88 17.87 13.53
C ASN A 390 -22.67 17.09 14.04
N SER A 391 -22.88 16.25 15.05
CA SER A 391 -21.83 15.36 15.57
C SER A 391 -22.05 13.90 15.20
N LYS A 392 -23.21 13.55 14.60
CA LYS A 392 -23.47 12.20 14.11
C LYS A 392 -22.63 11.94 12.86
N LEU A 393 -21.46 11.34 13.06
CA LEU A 393 -20.57 10.91 11.99
C LEU A 393 -21.20 9.69 11.31
N LEU A 394 -21.31 9.75 9.99
CA LEU A 394 -21.84 8.66 9.16
C LEU A 394 -20.71 8.07 8.33
N TRP A 395 -20.97 6.95 7.68
CA TRP A 395 -20.03 6.26 6.80
C TRP A 395 -20.75 5.79 5.54
N ASN A 396 -20.05 5.86 4.42
CA ASN A 396 -20.42 5.21 3.16
C ASN A 396 -19.17 4.62 2.50
N VAL A 397 -19.30 4.08 1.29
CA VAL A 397 -18.18 3.48 0.53
C VAL A 397 -17.04 4.45 0.19
N HIS A 398 -17.26 5.76 0.32
CA HIS A 398 -16.22 6.78 0.13
C HIS A 398 -15.55 7.20 1.45
N GLY A 399 -15.95 6.60 2.57
CA GLY A 399 -15.40 6.86 3.90
C GLY A 399 -16.37 7.60 4.84
N PRO A 400 -15.87 8.08 5.99
CA PRO A 400 -16.68 8.79 6.95
C PRO A 400 -17.05 10.21 6.45
N TYR A 401 -18.24 10.68 6.81
CA TYR A 401 -18.72 12.02 6.45
C TYR A 401 -19.71 12.60 7.46
N LEU A 402 -19.85 13.92 7.46
CA LEU A 402 -20.86 14.66 8.23
C LEU A 402 -21.81 15.40 7.31
N ASN A 403 -23.11 15.36 7.64
CA ASN A 403 -24.13 16.20 7.00
C ASN A 403 -24.58 17.28 7.96
N TYR A 404 -24.37 18.54 7.56
CA TYR A 404 -24.83 19.74 8.25
C TYR A 404 -26.01 20.31 7.47
N THR A 405 -27.20 20.32 8.06
CA THR A 405 -28.46 20.77 7.43
C THR A 405 -28.98 22.03 8.11
N ASP A 406 -30.15 22.53 7.71
CA ASP A 406 -30.81 23.68 8.34
C ASP A 406 -29.99 24.99 8.34
N GLY A 407 -29.26 25.23 7.26
CA GLY A 407 -28.57 26.50 7.00
C GLY A 407 -29.53 27.62 6.57
N SER A 408 -28.96 28.73 6.11
CA SER A 408 -29.74 29.87 5.62
C SER A 408 -30.57 29.52 4.38
N PRO A 409 -31.76 30.12 4.19
CA PRO A 409 -32.63 29.87 3.03
C PRO A 409 -31.92 30.05 1.69
N CYS A 410 -32.19 29.15 0.74
CA CYS A 410 -31.61 29.13 -0.59
C CYS A 410 -32.69 28.75 -1.62
N GLY A 411 -33.24 29.73 -2.31
CA GLY A 411 -34.38 29.51 -3.22
C GLY A 411 -35.71 29.25 -2.47
N GLU A 412 -36.71 28.74 -3.19
CA GLU A 412 -38.02 28.43 -2.61
C GLU A 412 -37.98 27.12 -1.81
N ASN A 413 -38.37 27.19 -0.53
CA ASN A 413 -38.53 26.06 0.39
C ASN A 413 -37.29 25.15 0.58
N LYS A 414 -36.08 25.66 0.33
CA LYS A 414 -34.83 24.94 0.57
C LYS A 414 -33.93 25.74 1.50
N ASN A 415 -33.18 25.02 2.34
CA ASN A 415 -32.16 25.58 3.20
C ASN A 415 -30.79 25.07 2.76
N ARG A 416 -29.74 25.88 2.97
CA ARG A 416 -28.37 25.45 2.68
C ARG A 416 -28.00 24.24 3.53
N SER A 417 -27.25 23.34 2.92
CA SER A 417 -26.63 22.20 3.58
C SER A 417 -25.17 22.08 3.17
N THR A 418 -24.38 21.43 4.03
CA THR A 418 -22.99 21.13 3.76
C THR A 418 -22.72 19.67 4.08
N GLN A 419 -22.09 18.95 3.16
CA GLN A 419 -21.50 17.64 3.40
C GLN A 419 -19.99 17.81 3.57
N ILE A 420 -19.45 17.30 4.67
CA ILE A 420 -18.02 17.26 4.93
C ILE A 420 -17.58 15.80 4.81
N THR A 421 -16.82 15.49 3.77
CA THR A 421 -16.27 14.15 3.51
C THR A 421 -14.81 14.13 3.95
N PHE A 422 -14.42 13.15 4.75
CA PHE A 422 -13.04 13.04 5.22
C PHE A 422 -12.22 12.16 4.30
N VAL A 423 -11.05 12.65 3.89
CA VAL A 423 -10.15 11.98 2.95
C VAL A 423 -8.85 11.67 3.66
N CYS A 424 -8.35 10.43 3.53
CA CYS A 424 -7.07 10.04 4.09
C CYS A 424 -5.94 10.89 3.46
N ALA A 425 -5.14 11.52 4.32
CA ALA A 425 -3.95 12.26 3.93
C ALA A 425 -2.89 12.22 5.04
N PRO A 426 -1.60 12.48 4.74
CA PRO A 426 -0.55 12.59 5.74
C PRO A 426 -0.87 13.64 6.82
N GLU A 427 -0.25 13.50 7.99
CA GLU A 427 -0.37 14.51 9.05
C GLU A 427 0.04 15.90 8.57
N GLY A 428 -0.76 16.91 8.93
CA GLY A 428 -0.52 18.29 8.53
C GLY A 428 -1.05 18.70 7.15
N ALA A 429 -1.72 17.80 6.41
CA ALA A 429 -2.31 18.07 5.09
C ALA A 429 -3.60 18.93 5.12
N GLU A 430 -3.90 19.67 6.20
CA GLU A 430 -5.11 20.50 6.33
C GLU A 430 -5.19 21.60 5.26
N ASN A 431 -4.04 22.02 4.71
CA ASN A 431 -3.92 22.97 3.60
C ASN A 431 -4.41 22.39 2.25
N MET A 432 -4.62 21.08 2.14
CA MET A 432 -5.14 20.42 0.95
C MET A 432 -6.67 20.37 0.90
N ASN A 433 -7.36 20.86 1.94
CA ASN A 433 -8.81 20.89 1.99
C ASN A 433 -9.41 21.60 0.78
N THR A 434 -10.33 20.93 0.09
CA THR A 434 -11.02 21.49 -1.08
C THR A 434 -12.51 21.66 -0.80
N ILE A 435 -13.12 22.54 -1.60
CA ILE A 435 -14.53 22.87 -1.52
C ILE A 435 -15.10 22.87 -2.94
N ASP A 436 -16.23 22.21 -3.10
CA ASP A 436 -17.06 22.22 -4.30
C ASP A 436 -18.35 23.00 -3.96
N ASP A 437 -18.51 24.13 -4.64
CA ASP A 437 -19.63 25.06 -4.51
C ASP A 437 -20.46 25.18 -5.80
N ASP A 438 -20.45 24.13 -6.64
CA ASP A 438 -21.20 24.09 -7.90
C ASP A 438 -22.72 24.17 -7.69
N ASP A 439 -23.24 23.66 -6.55
CA ASP A 439 -24.64 23.80 -6.15
C ASP A 439 -24.80 24.99 -5.17
N PRO A 440 -25.63 26.01 -5.49
CA PRO A 440 -25.82 27.18 -4.65
C PRO A 440 -26.45 26.89 -3.27
N CYS A 441 -27.09 25.73 -3.11
CA CYS A 441 -27.78 25.29 -1.91
C CYS A 441 -27.13 24.08 -1.21
N HIS A 442 -26.14 23.44 -1.83
CA HIS A 442 -25.45 22.29 -1.25
C HIS A 442 -23.93 22.40 -1.43
N LEU A 443 -23.21 22.50 -0.32
CA LEU A 443 -21.77 22.61 -0.30
C LEU A 443 -21.12 21.26 -0.03
N ARG A 444 -20.04 20.92 -0.74
CA ARG A 444 -19.21 19.75 -0.41
C ARG A 444 -17.81 20.20 0.00
N ILE A 445 -17.36 19.73 1.15
CA ILE A 445 -16.02 19.99 1.67
C ILE A 445 -15.29 18.66 1.75
N HIS A 446 -14.10 18.58 1.16
CA HIS A 446 -13.19 17.45 1.32
C HIS A 446 -12.14 17.82 2.37
N TYR A 447 -12.22 17.18 3.53
CA TYR A 447 -11.32 17.40 4.66
C TYR A 447 -10.22 16.34 4.70
N HIS A 448 -8.99 16.72 4.40
CA HIS A 448 -7.83 15.84 4.35
C HIS A 448 -7.24 15.67 5.76
N THR A 449 -7.15 14.42 6.24
CA THR A 449 -6.64 14.11 7.58
C THR A 449 -6.09 12.69 7.68
N SER A 450 -5.09 12.49 8.56
CA SER A 450 -4.53 11.18 8.85
C SER A 450 -5.45 10.30 9.70
N LEU A 451 -6.44 10.89 10.39
CA LEU A 451 -7.34 10.20 11.31
C LEU A 451 -8.30 9.21 10.62
N VAL A 452 -8.41 9.29 9.30
CA VAL A 452 -9.24 8.39 8.48
C VAL A 452 -8.40 7.51 7.55
N CYS A 453 -7.08 7.49 7.74
CA CYS A 453 -6.20 6.58 7.03
C CYS A 453 -6.24 5.21 7.69
N GLU A 454 -6.64 4.21 6.91
CA GLU A 454 -6.56 2.82 7.34
C GLU A 454 -5.13 2.31 7.12
N ASN A 455 -4.36 2.17 8.20
CA ASN A 455 -3.02 1.59 8.12
C ASN A 455 -3.13 0.10 7.80
N LYS A 456 -2.64 -0.31 6.62
CA LYS A 456 -2.45 -1.74 6.31
C LYS A 456 -1.36 -2.32 7.22
N LYS A 457 -1.58 -3.59 7.60
CA LYS A 457 -0.90 -4.47 8.58
C LYS A 457 0.49 -4.06 9.14
N SER A 458 0.67 -4.35 10.43
CA SER A 458 1.92 -4.18 11.17
C SER A 458 3.14 -4.84 10.51
N LEU A 459 4.22 -4.08 10.40
CA LEU A 459 5.57 -4.46 9.94
C LEU A 459 6.15 -5.74 10.57
N THR A 460 5.66 -6.13 11.75
CA THR A 460 6.21 -7.25 12.53
C THR A 460 5.99 -8.62 11.89
N GLN A 461 4.92 -8.81 11.09
CA GLN A 461 4.59 -10.13 10.48
C GLN A 461 5.42 -10.46 9.24
N ILE A 462 6.01 -9.45 8.59
CA ILE A 462 6.68 -9.60 7.28
C ILE A 462 8.06 -10.25 7.43
N ILE A 463 8.81 -9.91 8.48
CA ILE A 463 10.15 -10.46 8.67
C ILE A 463 10.11 -11.93 9.08
N GLN A 464 9.14 -12.35 9.91
CA GLN A 464 9.02 -13.76 10.30
C GLN A 464 8.73 -14.68 9.11
N SER A 465 8.12 -14.16 8.03
CA SER A 465 7.93 -14.93 6.80
C SER A 465 9.08 -14.79 5.81
N HIS A 466 9.97 -13.78 5.94
CA HIS A 466 11.03 -13.46 4.97
C HIS A 466 12.47 -13.64 5.50
N ILE A 467 12.66 -14.02 6.76
CA ILE A 467 13.91 -14.61 7.28
C ILE A 467 13.79 -16.11 7.05
#